data_AF-A0A4C1USC8-F1
#
_entry.id   AF-A0A4C1USC8-F1
#
_cell.length_a   1.000
_cell.length_b   1.000
_cell.length_c   1.000
_cell.angle_alpha   90.00
_cell.angle_beta   90.00
_cell.angle_gamma   90.00
#
_symmetry.space_group_name_H-M   'P 1'
#
loop_
_entity.id
_entity.type
_entity.pdbx_description
1 polymer ?
#
loop_
_entity_poly.entity_id
_entity_poly.type
_entity_poly.pdbx_seq_one_letter_code
_entity_poly.pdbx_strand_id
1 'polypeptide(L)'
;MYNHPIFYVTTKVPFPLTLRFKPMLQRGVELAYLDASWVSSASWYFLNVFGLRTIYALVLGENNAADQSKIMQEQMSGAAMAMPPDPKAAFKAEWEALEITEHRWALTSAETDLLNGPQL
;
A
#
# COMPACT_ATOMS: atom_id res chain seq x y z
N MET A 1 30.45 11.14 28.04
CA MET A 1 29.70 11.03 26.77
C MET A 1 28.43 11.86 26.92
N TYR A 2 28.35 13.01 26.26
CA TYR A 2 27.13 13.82 26.27
C TYR A 2 26.02 13.03 25.60
N ASN A 3 24.95 12.78 26.35
CA ASN A 3 23.74 12.13 25.86
C ASN A 3 23.02 13.15 24.96
N HIS A 4 23.35 13.17 23.67
CA HIS A 4 22.66 14.05 22.73
C HIS A 4 21.19 13.63 22.69
N PRO A 5 20.24 14.56 22.92
CA PRO A 5 18.83 14.24 22.81
C PRO A 5 18.55 13.80 21.37
N ILE A 6 18.12 12.55 21.20
CA ILE A 6 17.83 11.90 19.92
C ILE A 6 16.65 12.61 19.22
N PHE A 7 15.82 13.31 20.00
CA PHE A 7 14.61 14.00 19.57
C PHE A 7 14.80 15.51 19.67
N TYR A 8 15.03 16.16 18.54
CA TYR A 8 15.11 17.61 18.40
C TYR A 8 14.17 18.09 17.28
N VAL A 9 13.82 19.38 17.30
CA VAL A 9 13.00 20.00 16.25
C VAL A 9 13.84 20.13 14.98
N THR A 10 13.33 19.61 13.86
CA THR A 10 14.09 19.54 12.60
C THR A 10 13.64 20.57 11.58
N THR A 11 12.34 20.66 11.33
CA THR A 11 11.79 21.53 10.29
C THR A 11 10.37 21.96 10.60
N LYS A 12 9.90 22.97 9.87
CA LYS A 12 8.53 23.45 9.90
C LYS A 12 7.85 23.06 8.59
N VAL A 13 6.71 22.38 8.67
CA VAL A 13 5.93 22.06 7.48
C VAL A 13 5.17 23.31 6.97
N PRO A 14 4.98 23.46 5.65
CA PRO A 14 4.38 24.66 5.04
C PRO A 14 2.83 24.64 5.08
N PHE A 15 2.23 23.87 5.98
CA PHE A 15 0.78 23.75 6.12
C PHE A 15 0.40 23.64 7.60
N PRO A 16 -0.78 24.17 8.00
CA PRO A 16 -1.24 24.09 9.38
C PRO A 16 -1.59 22.63 9.75
N LEU A 17 -1.10 22.18 10.89
CA LEU A 17 -1.39 20.86 11.45
C LEU A 17 -2.34 21.00 12.64
N THR A 18 -3.27 20.05 12.80
CA THR A 18 -4.17 20.06 13.95
C THR A 18 -3.42 19.73 15.24
N LEU A 19 -3.86 20.33 16.35
CA LEU A 19 -3.22 20.15 17.66
C LEU A 19 -3.21 18.68 18.14
N ARG A 20 -4.10 17.84 17.59
CA ARG A 20 -4.18 16.40 17.88
C ARG A 20 -2.92 15.64 17.41
N PHE A 21 -2.21 16.15 16.39
CA PHE A 21 -0.97 15.55 15.92
C PHE A 21 0.26 15.97 16.73
N LYS A 22 0.17 17.02 17.55
CA LYS A 22 1.29 17.55 18.35
C LYS A 22 1.99 16.49 19.22
N PRO A 23 1.29 15.69 20.06
CA PRO A 23 1.96 14.65 20.87
C PRO A 23 2.63 13.55 20.02
N MET A 24 2.14 13.32 18.79
CA MET A 24 2.71 12.35 17.86
C MET A 24 3.95 12.90 17.15
N LEU A 25 3.91 14.18 16.75
CA LEU A 25 4.96 14.80 15.93
C LEU A 25 6.10 15.45 16.73
N GLN A 26 5.85 15.78 18.00
CA GLN A 26 6.79 16.44 18.91
C GLN A 26 7.17 15.53 20.09
N ARG A 27 7.06 14.20 19.92
CA ARG A 27 7.43 13.25 20.96
C ARG A 27 8.91 13.42 21.33
N GLY A 28 9.18 13.71 22.59
CA GLY A 28 10.53 13.97 23.10
C GLY A 28 11.01 15.42 22.98
N VAL A 29 10.16 16.36 22.54
CA VAL A 29 10.43 17.80 22.55
C VAL A 29 9.60 18.48 23.64
N GLU A 30 10.26 19.00 24.68
CA GLU A 30 9.59 19.65 25.82
C GLU A 30 9.37 21.15 25.60
N LEU A 31 8.57 21.53 24.59
CA LEU A 31 8.18 22.93 24.37
C LEU A 31 6.65 23.08 24.35
N ALA A 32 6.09 23.61 25.45
CA ALA A 32 4.64 23.76 25.63
C ALA A 32 3.98 24.65 24.55
N TYR A 33 4.65 25.74 24.15
CA TYR A 33 4.09 26.76 23.24
C TYR A 33 4.49 26.60 21.77
N LEU A 34 5.16 25.51 21.40
CA LEU A 34 5.56 25.29 20.02
C LEU A 34 4.34 24.98 19.14
N ASP A 35 4.24 25.62 17.98
CA ASP A 35 3.16 25.35 17.03
C ASP A 35 3.26 23.91 16.49
N ALA A 36 2.13 23.29 16.16
CA ALA A 36 2.06 21.90 15.68
C ALA A 36 2.72 21.69 14.31
N SER A 37 2.99 22.77 13.55
CA SER A 37 3.73 22.76 12.29
C SER A 37 5.22 22.39 12.44
N TRP A 38 5.76 22.45 13.65
CA TRP A 38 7.13 22.03 13.92
C TRP A 38 7.21 20.54 14.19
N VAL A 39 8.06 19.85 13.43
CA VAL A 39 8.20 18.39 13.50
C VAL A 39 9.55 17.98 14.10
N SER A 40 9.54 16.92 14.90
CA SER A 40 10.76 16.29 15.43
C SER A 40 11.52 15.51 14.35
N SER A 41 12.79 15.20 14.64
CA SER A 41 13.65 14.34 13.80
C SER A 41 13.02 12.98 13.50
N ALA A 42 12.39 12.35 14.49
CA ALA A 42 11.71 11.07 14.33
C ALA A 42 10.48 11.17 13.41
N SER A 43 9.70 12.23 13.56
CA SER A 43 8.53 12.47 12.71
C SER A 43 8.92 12.79 11.27
N TRP A 44 10.03 13.50 11.08
CA TRP A 44 10.59 13.75 9.75
C TRP A 44 11.02 12.45 9.06
N TYR A 45 11.64 11.52 9.78
CA TYR A 45 11.95 10.19 9.25
C TYR A 45 10.69 9.44 8.79
N PHE A 46 9.66 9.37 9.63
CA PHE A 46 8.42 8.68 9.28
C PHE A 46 7.70 9.34 8.08
N LEU A 47 7.69 10.67 8.00
CA LEU A 47 7.15 11.37 6.83
C LEU A 47 7.86 10.98 5.54
N ASN A 48 9.19 10.88 5.56
CA ASN A 48 9.96 10.45 4.39
C ASN A 48 9.73 8.98 4.06
N VAL A 49 9.66 8.09 5.06
CA VAL A 49 9.38 6.66 4.84
C VAL A 49 8.01 6.45 4.19
N PHE A 50 6.97 7.13 4.68
CA PHE A 50 5.62 6.99 4.11
C PHE A 50 5.45 7.72 2.77
N GLY A 51 6.08 8.88 2.59
CA GLY A 51 5.95 9.70 1.38
C GLY A 51 6.75 9.20 0.18
N LEU A 52 7.91 8.57 0.41
CA LEU A 52 8.81 8.13 -0.67
C LEU A 52 8.40 6.82 -1.34
N ARG A 53 7.42 6.09 -0.81
CA ARG A 53 6.96 4.82 -1.39
C ARG A 53 6.57 4.94 -2.87
N THR A 54 5.80 5.97 -3.22
CA THR A 54 5.38 6.20 -4.62
C THR A 54 6.57 6.49 -5.52
N ILE A 55 7.59 7.18 -4.99
CA ILE A 55 8.83 7.45 -5.73
C ILE A 55 9.61 6.15 -5.94
N TYR A 56 9.69 5.27 -4.92
CA TYR A 56 10.32 3.96 -5.09
C TYR A 56 9.60 3.08 -6.10
N ALA A 57 8.26 3.09 -6.13
CA ALA A 57 7.48 2.38 -7.14
C ALA A 57 7.76 2.87 -8.56
N LEU A 58 7.90 4.19 -8.74
CA LEU A 58 8.22 4.78 -10.05
C LEU A 58 9.65 4.46 -10.51
N VAL A 59 10.62 4.46 -9.60
CA VAL A 59 12.05 4.27 -9.95
C VAL A 59 12.42 2.79 -10.09
N LEU A 60 11.93 1.92 -9.21
CA LEU A 60 12.31 0.51 -9.14
C LEU A 60 11.26 -0.44 -9.75
N GLY A 61 10.08 0.06 -10.14
CA GLY A 61 8.96 -0.75 -10.62
C GLY A 61 8.13 -1.39 -9.50
N GLU A 62 7.10 -2.15 -9.88
CA GLU A 62 6.07 -2.70 -8.97
C GLU A 62 6.56 -3.79 -8.01
N ASN A 63 7.71 -4.44 -8.28
CA ASN A 63 8.26 -5.52 -7.44
C ASN A 63 9.44 -5.07 -6.57
N ASN A 64 9.42 -3.83 -6.07
CA ASN A 64 10.54 -3.32 -5.29
C ASN A 64 10.50 -3.80 -3.82
N ALA A 65 11.68 -4.12 -3.28
CA ALA A 65 11.84 -4.55 -1.88
C ALA A 65 11.59 -3.43 -0.84
N ALA A 66 11.36 -2.20 -1.30
CA ALA A 66 11.00 -1.06 -0.44
C ALA A 66 9.53 -1.11 0.00
N ASP A 67 8.69 -1.92 -0.65
CA ASP A 67 7.30 -2.10 -0.29
C ASP A 67 7.07 -3.05 0.91
N GLN A 68 8.05 -3.18 1.82
CA GLN A 68 7.86 -3.89 3.10
C GLN A 68 6.73 -3.28 3.94
N SER A 69 6.39 -2.00 3.71
CA SER A 69 5.20 -1.37 4.28
C SER A 69 3.89 -2.00 3.80
N LYS A 70 3.79 -2.51 2.55
CA LYS A 70 2.63 -3.30 2.11
C LYS A 70 2.53 -4.58 2.91
N ILE A 71 3.65 -5.29 3.09
CA ILE A 71 3.69 -6.52 3.88
C ILE A 71 3.22 -6.25 5.31
N MET A 72 3.67 -5.15 5.92
CA MET A 72 3.23 -4.78 7.28
C MET A 72 1.76 -4.34 7.35
N GLN A 73 1.25 -3.65 6.32
CA GLN A 73 -0.16 -3.26 6.21
C GLN A 73 -1.06 -4.47 5.95
N GLU A 74 -0.65 -5.37 5.05
CA GLU A 74 -1.27 -6.66 4.80
C GLU A 74 -1.23 -7.56 6.04
N GLN A 75 -0.20 -7.47 6.86
CA GLN A 75 -0.14 -8.22 8.11
C GLN A 75 -1.08 -7.64 9.19
N MET A 76 -1.34 -6.32 9.19
CA MET A 76 -2.31 -5.69 10.09
C MET A 76 -3.76 -5.82 9.62
N SER A 77 -4.04 -5.80 8.31
CA SER A 77 -5.39 -5.97 7.76
C SER A 77 -5.74 -7.43 7.43
N GLY A 78 -4.73 -8.29 7.26
CA GLY A 78 -4.85 -9.67 6.82
C GLY A 78 -4.97 -10.70 7.94
N ALA A 79 -4.91 -10.30 9.21
CA ALA A 79 -5.10 -11.23 10.34
C ALA A 79 -6.48 -11.93 10.33
N ALA A 80 -7.46 -11.43 9.56
CA ALA A 80 -8.75 -12.08 9.31
C ALA A 80 -8.88 -12.77 7.93
N MET A 81 -7.92 -12.57 7.01
CA MET A 81 -7.94 -13.09 5.63
C MET A 81 -6.80 -14.06 5.32
N ALA A 82 -5.90 -14.30 6.27
CA ALA A 82 -4.71 -15.15 6.11
C ALA A 82 -4.92 -16.62 6.54
N MET A 83 -6.17 -17.08 6.68
CA MET A 83 -6.42 -18.52 6.64
C MET A 83 -6.43 -18.92 5.17
N PRO A 84 -5.47 -19.74 4.70
CA PRO A 84 -5.54 -20.30 3.35
C PRO A 84 -6.94 -20.90 3.18
N PRO A 85 -7.66 -20.59 2.08
CA PRO A 85 -8.97 -21.18 1.85
C PRO A 85 -8.83 -22.70 1.96
N ASP A 86 -9.70 -23.34 2.75
CA ASP A 86 -9.71 -24.79 2.91
C ASP A 86 -9.70 -25.41 1.50
N PRO A 87 -8.68 -26.23 1.14
CA PRO A 87 -8.57 -26.79 -0.18
C PRO A 87 -9.87 -27.47 -0.64
N LYS A 88 -10.60 -28.11 0.28
CA LYS A 88 -11.89 -28.75 -0.04
C LYS A 88 -12.96 -27.75 -0.46
N ALA A 89 -13.04 -26.60 0.20
CA ALA A 89 -13.98 -25.55 -0.15
C ALA A 89 -13.61 -24.91 -1.50
N ALA A 90 -12.32 -24.69 -1.74
CA ALA A 90 -11.82 -24.17 -3.02
C ALA A 90 -12.13 -25.14 -4.18
N PHE A 91 -11.89 -26.44 -4.02
CA PHE A 91 -12.20 -27.44 -5.05
C PHE A 91 -13.69 -27.55 -5.34
N LYS A 92 -14.53 -27.48 -4.31
CA LYS A 92 -15.99 -27.52 -4.49
C LYS A 92 -16.48 -26.28 -5.26
N ALA A 93 -15.98 -25.09 -4.92
CA ALA A 93 -16.35 -23.86 -5.59
C ALA A 93 -15.96 -23.86 -7.08
N GLU A 94 -14.76 -24.33 -7.42
CA GLU A 94 -14.32 -24.50 -8.81
C GLU A 94 -15.15 -25.55 -9.57
N TRP A 95 -15.52 -26.65 -8.89
CA TRP A 95 -16.35 -27.69 -9.48
C TRP A 95 -17.76 -27.17 -9.83
N GLU A 96 -18.41 -26.47 -8.91
CA GLU A 96 -19.73 -25.84 -9.14
C GLU A 96 -19.65 -24.78 -10.26
N ALA A 97 -18.55 -24.02 -10.33
CA ALA A 97 -18.33 -23.06 -11.41
C ALA A 97 -18.21 -23.74 -12.78
N LEU A 98 -17.44 -24.83 -12.86
CA LEU A 98 -17.25 -25.60 -14.09
C LEU A 98 -18.53 -26.30 -14.56
N GLU A 99 -19.41 -26.72 -13.64
CA GLU A 99 -20.69 -27.38 -13.99
C GLU A 99 -21.60 -26.48 -14.83
N ILE A 100 -21.48 -25.16 -14.68
CA ILE A 100 -22.31 -24.17 -15.41
C ILE A 100 -21.62 -23.73 -16.72
N THR A 101 -20.36 -24.10 -16.94
CA THR A 101 -19.62 -23.66 -18.13
C THR A 101 -20.03 -24.45 -19.37
N GLU A 102 -20.50 -23.73 -20.39
CA GLU A 102 -20.77 -24.32 -21.70
C GLU A 102 -19.58 -24.16 -22.64
N HIS A 103 -19.27 -25.22 -23.37
CA HIS A 103 -18.23 -25.18 -24.39
C HIS A 103 -18.67 -24.33 -25.57
N ARG A 104 -18.04 -23.17 -25.73
CA ARG A 104 -18.19 -22.30 -26.89
C ARG A 104 -17.01 -22.49 -27.85
N TRP A 105 -17.26 -23.17 -28.97
CA TRP A 105 -16.25 -23.32 -30.02
C TRP A 105 -15.95 -21.95 -30.65
N ALA A 106 -14.72 -21.46 -30.43
CA ALA A 106 -14.32 -20.13 -30.87
C ALA A 106 -14.12 -20.03 -32.40
N LEU A 107 -13.92 -21.16 -33.09
CA LEU A 107 -13.58 -21.20 -34.52
C LEU A 107 -14.80 -21.45 -35.43
N THR A 108 -16.03 -21.39 -34.91
CA THR A 108 -17.23 -21.73 -35.71
C THR A 108 -17.41 -20.77 -36.89
N SER A 109 -17.03 -19.51 -36.69
CA SER A 109 -17.13 -18.44 -37.68
C SER A 109 -15.77 -18.00 -38.21
N ALA A 110 -14.69 -18.76 -37.94
CA ALA A 110 -13.33 -18.34 -38.28
C ALA A 110 -13.14 -18.11 -39.78
N GLU A 111 -13.79 -18.92 -40.63
CA GLU A 111 -13.78 -18.74 -42.08
C GLU A 111 -14.51 -17.45 -42.49
N THR A 112 -15.66 -17.19 -41.87
CA THR A 112 -16.48 -15.99 -42.11
C THR A 112 -15.75 -14.71 -41.66
N ASP A 113 -15.08 -14.75 -40.51
CA ASP A 113 -14.29 -13.62 -39.98
C ASP A 113 -13.05 -13.36 -40.83
N LEU A 114 -12.40 -14.41 -41.34
CA LEU A 114 -11.25 -14.31 -42.23
C LEU A 114 -11.62 -13.73 -43.59
N LEU A 115 -12.80 -14.08 -44.13
CA LEU A 115 -13.27 -13.61 -45.43
C LEU A 115 -13.86 -12.18 -45.38
N ASN A 116 -14.44 -11.76 -44.26
CA ASN A 116 -15.09 -10.44 -44.15
C ASN A 116 -14.13 -9.29 -43.79
N GLY A 117 -12.87 -9.59 -43.47
CA GLY A 117 -11.89 -8.58 -43.05
C GLY A 117 -12.23 -7.94 -41.69
N PRO A 118 -11.31 -7.15 -41.10
CA PRO A 118 -11.52 -6.57 -39.78
C PRO A 118 -12.72 -5.62 -39.79
N GLN A 119 -13.76 -5.93 -39.01
CA GLN A 119 -14.85 -4.99 -38.72
C GLN A 119 -14.28 -3.88 -37.83
N LEU A 120 -14.16 -2.67 -38.39
CA LEU A 120 -13.87 -1.43 -37.67
C LEU A 120 -15.03 -1.04 -36.76
#